data_AF-A0A2L0CW98-F1
#
_entry.id   AF-A0A2L0CW98-F1
#
_cell.length_a   1.000
_cell.length_b   1.000
_cell.length_c   1.000
_cell.angle_alpha   90.00
_cell.angle_beta   90.00
_cell.angle_gamma   90.00
#
_symmetry.space_group_name_H-M   'P 1'
#
loop_
_entity.id
_entity.type
_entity.pdbx_description
1 polymer ?
#
loop_
_entity_poly.entity_id
_entity_poly.type
_entity_poly.pdbx_seq_one_letter_code
_entity_poly.pdbx_strand_id
1 'polypeptide(L)'
;SIWWVVLSFTWFLAAGLKWGNEAITSYSQYFHLFAWFIPAFQTVAVLLSSAVDGDPVSGICYVGNMNMENLRTFVLGPLLVYLLLGTTFLLAGFVSLFRIRNVIKKQGGIGANCKTDKLEKLMIRIGIFSVLYTVPATIVIGCYLYENAFHDEWLKTLACTCPSSSPVSFREKPLYSVL
;
A
#
# COMPACT_ATOMS: atom_id res chain seq x y z
N SER A 1 -2.45 -2.16 1.96
CA SER A 1 -3.61 -2.82 2.60
C SER A 1 -4.74 -2.98 1.61
N ILE A 2 -5.49 -4.09 1.65
CA ILE A 2 -6.62 -4.34 0.75
C ILE A 2 -7.79 -3.42 1.03
N TRP A 3 -8.04 -3.09 2.29
CA TRP A 3 -9.05 -2.10 2.68
C TRP A 3 -8.84 -0.75 2.03
N TRP A 4 -7.58 -0.33 1.89
CA TRP A 4 -7.25 0.90 1.18
C TRP A 4 -7.50 0.80 -0.33
N VAL A 5 -7.27 -0.37 -0.95
CA VAL A 5 -7.62 -0.60 -2.36
C VAL A 5 -9.14 -0.54 -2.56
N VAL A 6 -9.92 -1.17 -1.68
CA VAL A 6 -11.39 -1.11 -1.68
C VAL A 6 -11.88 0.32 -1.48
N LEU A 7 -11.26 1.08 -0.56
CA LEU A 7 -11.58 2.49 -0.35
C LEU A 7 -11.30 3.33 -1.61
N SER A 8 -10.16 3.11 -2.26
CA SER A 8 -9.78 3.81 -3.50
C SER A 8 -10.72 3.45 -4.65
N PHE A 9 -11.12 2.18 -4.76
CA PHE A 9 -12.07 1.69 -5.75
C PHE A 9 -13.48 2.28 -5.55
N THR A 10 -14.01 2.21 -4.32
CA THR A 10 -15.31 2.80 -3.98
C THR A 10 -15.33 4.31 -4.18
N TRP A 11 -14.22 5.00 -3.88
CA TRP A 11 -14.05 6.40 -4.19
C TRP A 11 -14.07 6.67 -5.69
N PHE A 12 -13.39 5.86 -6.51
CA PHE A 12 -13.48 5.95 -7.97
C PHE A 12 -14.90 5.72 -8.49
N LEU A 13 -15.64 4.74 -7.98
CA LEU A 13 -17.04 4.49 -8.36
C LEU A 13 -17.92 5.70 -8.04
N ALA A 14 -17.77 6.29 -6.86
CA ALA A 14 -18.51 7.47 -6.46
C ALA A 14 -18.13 8.71 -7.31
N ALA A 15 -16.84 8.94 -7.52
CA ALA A 15 -16.32 10.14 -8.18
C ALA A 15 -16.42 10.10 -9.71
N GLY A 16 -16.11 8.96 -10.32
CA GLY A 16 -16.08 8.77 -11.77
C GLY A 16 -17.38 8.24 -12.37
N LEU A 17 -18.01 7.26 -11.71
CA LEU A 17 -19.25 6.64 -12.18
C LEU A 17 -20.51 7.22 -11.51
N LYS A 18 -20.35 8.21 -10.62
CA LYS A 18 -21.44 8.88 -9.89
C LYS A 18 -22.35 7.90 -9.14
N TRP A 19 -21.81 6.78 -8.67
CA TRP A 19 -22.57 5.83 -7.86
C TRP A 19 -23.06 6.49 -6.56
N GLY A 20 -24.35 6.35 -6.28
CA GLY A 20 -24.95 6.78 -5.02
C GLY A 20 -24.65 5.81 -3.87
N ASN A 21 -24.87 6.26 -2.63
CA ASN A 21 -24.64 5.42 -1.44
C ASN A 21 -25.47 4.13 -1.42
N GLU A 22 -26.67 4.16 -2.00
CA GLU A 22 -27.54 2.99 -2.09
C GLU A 22 -26.93 1.89 -2.96
N ALA A 23 -26.36 2.26 -4.12
CA ALA A 23 -25.64 1.33 -4.98
C ALA A 23 -24.41 0.75 -4.27
N ILE A 24 -23.59 1.59 -3.63
CA ILE A 24 -22.39 1.12 -2.90
C ILE A 24 -22.78 0.18 -1.75
N THR A 25 -23.85 0.49 -1.02
CA THR A 25 -24.33 -0.34 0.10
C THR A 25 -24.80 -1.71 -0.37
N SER A 26 -25.49 -1.78 -1.50
CA SER A 26 -25.95 -3.04 -2.10
C SER A 26 -24.78 -4.00 -2.42
N TYR A 27 -23.63 -3.47 -2.83
CA TYR A 27 -22.44 -4.27 -3.13
C TYR A 27 -21.46 -4.43 -1.96
N SER A 28 -21.75 -3.84 -0.79
CA SER A 28 -20.82 -3.82 0.36
C SER A 28 -20.39 -5.22 0.80
N GLN A 29 -21.32 -6.19 0.81
CA GLN A 29 -21.03 -7.57 1.20
C GLN A 29 -19.90 -8.19 0.36
N TYR A 30 -19.89 -7.94 -0.95
CA TYR A 30 -18.82 -8.42 -1.84
C TYR A 30 -17.48 -7.76 -1.51
N PHE A 31 -17.47 -6.43 -1.30
CA PHE A 31 -16.25 -5.71 -0.94
C PHE A 31 -15.64 -6.20 0.37
N HIS A 32 -16.49 -6.42 1.38
CA HIS A 32 -16.07 -6.98 2.67
C HIS A 32 -15.53 -8.40 2.52
N LEU A 33 -16.21 -9.25 1.74
CA LEU A 33 -15.76 -10.62 1.50
C LEU A 33 -14.36 -10.64 0.88
N PHE A 34 -14.11 -9.87 -0.17
CA PHE A 34 -12.78 -9.78 -0.79
C PHE A 34 -11.73 -9.21 0.17
N ALA A 35 -12.08 -8.17 0.93
CA ALA A 35 -11.17 -7.54 1.88
C ALA A 35 -10.72 -8.49 3.01
N TRP A 36 -11.56 -9.44 3.39
CA TRP A 36 -11.22 -10.47 4.40
C TRP A 36 -10.59 -11.72 3.81
N PHE A 37 -11.06 -12.17 2.65
CA PHE A 37 -10.63 -13.43 2.07
C PHE A 37 -9.19 -13.39 1.57
N ILE A 38 -8.81 -12.31 0.88
CA ILE A 38 -7.47 -12.22 0.29
C ILE A 38 -6.37 -12.22 1.38
N PRO A 39 -6.45 -11.42 2.47
CA PRO A 39 -5.44 -11.49 3.52
C PRO A 39 -5.43 -12.83 4.25
N ALA A 40 -6.60 -13.44 4.47
CA ALA A 40 -6.69 -14.78 5.04
C ALA A 40 -5.95 -15.81 4.18
N PHE A 41 -6.16 -15.77 2.86
CA PHE A 41 -5.46 -16.63 1.91
C PHE A 41 -3.94 -16.38 1.92
N GLN A 42 -3.50 -15.11 1.95
CA GLN A 42 -2.08 -14.77 2.05
C GLN A 42 -1.45 -15.36 3.32
N THR A 43 -2.12 -15.23 4.46
CA THR A 43 -1.65 -15.81 5.74
C THR A 43 -1.55 -17.33 5.66
N VAL A 44 -2.57 -18.01 5.13
CA VAL A 44 -2.54 -19.47 4.95
C VAL A 44 -1.39 -19.88 4.03
N ALA A 45 -1.16 -19.16 2.93
CA ALA A 45 -0.07 -19.44 2.02
C ALA A 45 1.30 -19.35 2.71
N VAL A 46 1.53 -18.31 3.51
CA VAL A 46 2.77 -18.11 4.30
C VAL A 46 2.97 -19.23 5.33
N LEU A 47 1.89 -19.67 5.99
CA LEU A 47 1.95 -20.76 6.96
C LEU A 47 2.27 -22.11 6.29
N LEU A 48 1.66 -22.38 5.14
CA LEU A 48 1.93 -23.60 4.36
C LEU A 48 3.36 -23.63 3.83
N SER A 49 3.95 -22.49 3.49
CA SER A 49 5.35 -22.40 3.08
C SER A 49 6.34 -22.37 4.25
N SER A 50 5.88 -22.41 5.50
CA SER A 50 6.72 -22.31 6.71
C SER A 50 7.72 -21.14 6.64
N ALA A 51 7.28 -20.00 6.08
CA ALA A 51 8.14 -18.85 5.76
C ALA A 51 8.22 -17.80 6.89
N VAL A 52 7.80 -18.16 8.10
CA VAL A 52 7.75 -17.26 9.26
C VAL A 52 9.06 -17.39 10.05
N ASP A 53 9.77 -16.27 10.19
CA ASP A 53 11.05 -16.20 10.88
C ASP A 53 11.01 -15.15 12.01
N GLY A 54 11.88 -15.29 13.01
CA GLY A 54 12.02 -14.32 14.09
C GLY A 54 12.96 -13.18 13.71
N ASP A 55 12.61 -11.93 14.01
CA ASP A 55 13.56 -10.81 13.99
C ASP A 55 14.19 -10.64 15.38
N PRO A 56 15.53 -10.82 15.53
CA PRO A 56 16.22 -10.64 16.80
C PRO A 56 16.24 -9.19 17.31
N VAL A 57 15.99 -8.18 16.46
CA VAL A 57 16.03 -6.76 16.84
C VAL A 57 14.69 -6.30 17.39
N SER A 58 13.61 -6.50 16.65
CA SER A 58 12.25 -6.10 17.07
C SER A 58 11.55 -7.11 17.98
N GLY A 59 12.03 -8.35 18.04
CA GLY A 59 11.45 -9.40 18.88
C GLY A 59 10.10 -9.93 18.40
N ILE A 60 9.74 -9.69 17.13
CA ILE A 60 8.50 -10.21 16.52
C ILE A 60 8.79 -11.36 15.53
N CYS A 61 7.76 -12.17 15.28
CA CYS A 61 7.77 -13.15 14.20
C CYS A 61 7.15 -12.52 12.95
N TYR A 62 7.89 -12.51 11.84
CA TYR A 62 7.46 -11.94 10.58
C TYR A 62 8.00 -12.76 9.39
N VAL A 63 7.39 -12.59 8.22
CA VAL A 63 7.78 -13.34 7.02
C VAL A 63 8.94 -12.65 6.32
N GLY A 64 9.96 -13.43 5.96
CA GLY A 64 11.06 -12.95 5.12
C GLY A 64 12.12 -12.12 5.85
N ASN A 65 12.27 -12.27 7.17
CA ASN A 65 13.32 -11.58 7.92
C ASN A 65 14.72 -12.13 7.62
N MET A 66 14.87 -13.46 7.47
CA MET A 66 16.16 -14.10 7.18
C MET A 66 16.25 -14.59 5.72
N ASN A 67 15.11 -14.68 5.03
CA ASN A 67 15.03 -15.17 3.66
C ASN A 67 14.39 -14.11 2.75
N MET A 68 15.22 -13.47 1.92
CA MET A 68 14.80 -12.40 1.02
C MET A 68 13.88 -12.87 -0.11
N GLU A 69 13.93 -14.15 -0.48
CA GLU A 69 12.99 -14.73 -1.46
C GLU A 69 11.56 -14.74 -0.91
N ASN A 70 11.41 -15.09 0.37
CA ASN A 70 10.13 -15.06 1.08
C ASN A 70 9.63 -13.62 1.24
N LEU A 71 10.51 -12.68 1.59
CA LEU A 71 10.19 -11.25 1.68
C LEU A 71 9.63 -10.73 0.36
N ARG A 72 10.34 -11.00 -0.74
CA ARG A 72 9.94 -10.55 -2.07
C ARG A 72 8.60 -11.14 -2.51
N THR A 73 8.39 -12.44 -2.27
CA THR A 73 7.21 -13.17 -2.76
C THR A 73 5.96 -12.89 -1.93
N PHE A 74 6.06 -12.92 -0.60
CA PHE A 74 4.90 -12.82 0.28
C PHE A 74 4.59 -11.40 0.76
N VAL A 75 5.59 -10.51 0.78
CA VAL A 75 5.41 -9.13 1.26
C VAL A 75 5.48 -8.15 0.09
N LEU A 76 6.65 -8.02 -0.54
CA LEU A 76 6.90 -6.96 -1.53
C LEU A 76 5.99 -7.08 -2.76
N GLY A 77 5.84 -8.29 -3.31
CA GLY A 77 4.99 -8.56 -4.47
C GLY A 77 3.55 -8.11 -4.23
N PRO A 78 2.85 -8.64 -3.20
CA PRO A 78 1.49 -8.22 -2.90
C PRO A 78 1.37 -6.72 -2.55
N LEU A 79 2.33 -6.15 -1.80
CA LEU A 79 2.32 -4.71 -1.49
C LEU A 79 2.37 -3.86 -2.76
N LEU A 80 3.22 -4.21 -3.72
CA LEU A 80 3.33 -3.52 -5.01
C LEU A 80 2.04 -3.65 -5.83
N VAL A 81 1.46 -4.86 -5.92
CA VAL A 81 0.20 -5.08 -6.62
C VAL A 81 -0.92 -4.22 -6.01
N TYR A 82 -1.04 -4.22 -4.68
CA TYR A 82 -2.05 -3.41 -4.00
C TYR A 82 -1.82 -1.91 -4.25
N LEU A 83 -0.58 -1.43 -4.14
CA LEU A 83 -0.24 -0.03 -4.39
C LEU A 83 -0.58 0.38 -5.83
N LEU A 84 -0.20 -0.41 -6.83
CA LEU A 84 -0.47 -0.13 -8.24
C LEU A 84 -1.97 -0.11 -8.55
N LEU A 85 -2.73 -1.08 -8.04
CA LEU A 85 -4.18 -1.12 -8.22
C LEU A 85 -4.87 0.08 -7.56
N GLY A 86 -4.56 0.38 -6.29
CA GLY A 86 -5.17 1.50 -5.59
C GLY A 86 -4.78 2.86 -6.18
N THR A 87 -3.52 3.06 -6.58
CA THR A 87 -3.08 4.30 -7.24
C THR A 87 -3.74 4.48 -8.60
N THR A 88 -3.94 3.40 -9.38
CA THR A 88 -4.67 3.46 -10.65
C THR A 88 -6.11 3.94 -10.44
N PHE A 89 -6.83 3.40 -9.44
CA PHE A 89 -8.19 3.87 -9.11
C PHE A 89 -8.20 5.32 -8.63
N LEU A 90 -7.24 5.72 -7.79
CA LEU A 90 -7.13 7.11 -7.36
C LEU A 90 -6.89 8.06 -8.54
N LEU A 91 -5.95 7.74 -9.43
CA LEU A 91 -5.68 8.56 -10.61
C LEU A 91 -6.91 8.66 -11.52
N ALA A 92 -7.58 7.54 -11.79
CA ALA A 92 -8.81 7.53 -12.59
C ALA A 92 -9.93 8.38 -11.96
N GLY A 93 -10.10 8.32 -10.63
CA GLY A 93 -11.09 9.13 -9.92
C GLY A 93 -10.73 10.62 -9.91
N PHE A 94 -9.45 10.97 -9.74
CA PHE A 94 -8.98 12.36 -9.85
C PHE A 94 -9.22 12.93 -11.25
N VAL A 95 -8.84 12.20 -12.30
CA VAL A 95 -9.06 12.61 -13.70
C VAL A 95 -10.56 12.83 -13.96
N SER A 96 -11.42 11.95 -13.45
CA SER A 96 -12.87 12.07 -13.60
C SER A 96 -13.43 13.32 -12.89
N LEU A 97 -12.99 13.61 -11.67
CA LEU A 97 -13.37 14.81 -10.94
C LEU A 97 -12.91 16.08 -11.65
N PHE A 98 -11.66 16.13 -12.14
CA PHE A 98 -11.15 17.28 -12.87
C PHE A 98 -11.90 17.51 -14.18
N ARG A 99 -12.23 16.45 -14.92
CA ARG A 99 -13.02 16.54 -16.16
C ARG A 99 -14.40 17.14 -15.89
N ILE A 100 -15.09 16.67 -14.85
CA ILE A 100 -16.42 17.17 -14.45
C ILE A 100 -16.32 18.65 -14.03
N ARG A 101 -15.37 19.00 -13.16
CA ARG A 101 -15.20 20.39 -12.69
C ARG A 101 -14.83 21.36 -13.82
N ASN A 102 -14.05 20.92 -14.80
CA ASN A 102 -13.66 21.75 -15.94
C ASN A 102 -14.85 22.01 -16.88
N VAL A 103 -15.73 21.02 -17.10
CA VAL A 103 -16.95 21.20 -17.90
C VAL A 103 -17.97 22.11 -17.19
N ILE A 104 -18.16 21.94 -15.88
CA ILE A 104 -19.08 22.78 -15.08
C ILE A 104 -18.61 24.24 -15.03
N LYS A 105 -17.30 24.49 -14.84
CA LYS A 105 -16.74 25.86 -14.91
C LYS A 105 -16.95 26.52 -16.26
N LYS A 106 -16.97 25.75 -17.36
CA LYS A 106 -17.23 26.27 -18.72
C LYS A 106 -18.71 26.53 -19.00
N GLN A 107 -19.63 25.90 -18.28
CA GLN A 107 -21.08 26.01 -18.51
C GLN A 107 -21.82 26.97 -17.55
N GLY A 108 -21.14 27.68 -16.64
CA GLY A 108 -21.75 28.75 -15.83
C GLY A 108 -22.94 28.32 -14.96
N GLY A 109 -23.04 27.05 -14.58
CA GLY A 109 -24.26 26.45 -14.03
C GLY A 109 -24.44 26.58 -12.53
N ILE A 110 -25.15 27.64 -12.12
CA ILE A 110 -25.93 27.74 -10.88
C ILE A 110 -27.08 26.71 -10.95
N GLY A 111 -27.29 25.87 -9.92
CA GLY A 111 -28.63 25.28 -9.72
C GLY A 111 -28.81 23.85 -9.18
N ALA A 112 -27.79 23.02 -8.96
CA ALA A 112 -28.01 21.61 -8.58
C ALA A 112 -27.44 21.16 -7.22
N ASN A 113 -26.89 22.06 -6.38
CA ASN A 113 -25.94 21.63 -5.36
C ASN A 113 -26.44 21.50 -3.91
N CYS A 114 -27.74 21.64 -3.59
CA CYS A 114 -28.12 21.73 -2.17
C CYS A 114 -28.11 20.38 -1.40
N LYS A 115 -28.33 19.24 -2.09
CA LYS A 115 -28.31 17.90 -1.44
C LYS A 115 -27.00 17.12 -1.62
N THR A 116 -26.24 17.43 -2.68
CA THR A 116 -24.98 16.73 -3.03
C THR A 116 -23.75 17.30 -2.32
N ASP A 117 -23.80 18.53 -1.82
CA ASP A 117 -22.65 19.23 -1.22
C ASP A 117 -22.05 18.49 -0.01
N LYS A 118 -22.89 17.82 0.80
CA LYS A 118 -22.42 17.00 1.93
C LYS A 118 -21.70 15.74 1.47
N LEU A 119 -22.22 15.09 0.43
CA LEU A 119 -21.61 13.88 -0.15
C LEU A 119 -20.31 14.22 -0.89
N GLU A 120 -20.28 15.33 -1.62
CA GLU A 120 -19.09 15.82 -2.30
C GLU A 120 -17.98 16.16 -1.29
N LYS A 121 -18.31 16.84 -0.18
CA LYS A 121 -17.35 17.11 0.92
C LYS A 121 -16.82 15.82 1.54
N LEU A 122 -17.68 14.83 1.76
CA LEU A 122 -17.28 13.53 2.29
C LEU A 122 -16.33 12.81 1.32
N MET A 123 -16.67 12.81 0.02
CA MET A 123 -15.85 12.18 -1.02
C MET A 123 -14.49 12.85 -1.18
N ILE A 124 -14.41 14.18 -1.13
CA ILE A 124 -13.13 14.90 -1.19
C ILE A 124 -12.26 14.52 0.02
N ARG A 125 -12.85 14.46 1.22
CA ARG A 125 -12.13 14.08 2.45
C ARG A 125 -11.56 12.66 2.35
N ILE A 126 -12.37 11.70 1.88
CA ILE A 126 -11.93 10.31 1.66
C ILE A 126 -10.81 10.24 0.61
N GLY A 127 -10.89 11.04 -0.46
CA GLY A 127 -9.86 11.13 -1.48
C GLY A 127 -8.51 11.63 -0.92
N ILE A 128 -8.53 12.72 -0.14
CA ILE A 128 -7.32 13.27 0.51
C ILE A 128 -6.70 12.23 1.46
N PHE A 129 -7.53 11.59 2.29
CA PHE A 129 -7.04 10.55 3.20
C PHE A 129 -6.40 9.38 2.43
N SER A 130 -6.99 8.98 1.31
CA SER A 130 -6.48 7.89 0.49
C SER A 130 -5.14 8.23 -0.17
N VAL A 131 -4.93 9.48 -0.60
CA VAL A 131 -3.64 9.96 -1.10
C VAL A 131 -2.61 10.07 0.02
N LEU A 132 -2.98 10.56 1.20
CA LEU A 132 -2.06 10.62 2.33
C LEU A 132 -1.57 9.24 2.77
N TYR A 133 -2.40 8.20 2.61
CA TYR A 133 -2.02 6.81 2.90
C TYR A 133 -0.99 6.24 1.90
N THR A 134 -0.89 6.75 0.66
CA THR A 134 0.09 6.23 -0.30
C THR A 134 1.53 6.55 0.14
N VAL A 135 1.75 7.70 0.78
CA VAL A 135 3.08 8.15 1.22
C VAL A 135 3.74 7.14 2.18
N PRO A 136 3.17 6.81 3.35
CA PRO A 136 3.78 5.82 4.24
C PRO A 136 3.86 4.43 3.60
N ALA A 137 2.90 4.05 2.75
CA ALA A 137 2.97 2.77 2.04
C ALA A 137 4.16 2.71 1.07
N THR A 138 4.44 3.79 0.34
CA THR A 138 5.62 3.87 -0.55
C THR A 138 6.93 3.90 0.22
N ILE A 139 6.97 4.57 1.38
CA ILE A 139 8.14 4.59 2.26
C ILE A 139 8.45 3.17 2.76
N VAL A 140 7.44 2.45 3.25
CA VAL A 140 7.60 1.05 3.72
C VAL A 140 8.11 0.14 2.59
N ILE A 141 7.59 0.27 1.38
CA ILE A 141 8.09 -0.48 0.21
C ILE A 141 9.55 -0.11 -0.07
N GLY A 142 9.91 1.17 0.04
CA GLY A 142 11.29 1.65 -0.08
C GLY A 142 12.21 1.02 0.97
N CYS A 143 11.77 0.94 2.22
CA CYS A 143 12.51 0.26 3.28
C CYS A 143 12.73 -1.22 2.97
N TYR A 144 11.69 -1.95 2.54
CA TYR A 144 11.84 -3.37 2.17
C TYR A 144 12.74 -3.58 0.95
N LEU A 145 12.72 -2.67 -0.04
CA LEU A 145 13.64 -2.72 -1.18
C LEU A 145 15.09 -2.46 -0.77
N TYR A 146 15.29 -1.50 0.14
CA TYR A 146 16.60 -1.21 0.71
C TYR A 146 17.12 -2.41 1.50
N GLU A 147 16.30 -2.96 2.40
CA GLU A 147 16.64 -4.17 3.14
C GLU A 147 16.99 -5.32 2.19
N ASN A 148 16.12 -5.65 1.23
CA ASN A 148 16.36 -6.71 0.25
C ASN A 148 17.66 -6.53 -0.56
N ALA A 149 18.11 -5.29 -0.79
CA ALA A 149 19.34 -5.01 -1.54
C ALA A 149 20.62 -5.18 -0.70
N PHE A 150 20.59 -4.80 0.56
CA PHE A 150 21.78 -4.75 1.43
C PHE A 150 21.84 -5.87 2.48
N HIS A 151 20.77 -6.67 2.64
CA HIS A 151 20.67 -7.73 3.64
C HIS A 151 21.84 -8.73 3.59
N ASP A 152 22.19 -9.22 2.39
CA ASP A 152 23.27 -10.19 2.21
C ASP A 152 24.64 -9.64 2.61
N GLU A 153 24.88 -8.35 2.37
CA GLU A 153 26.14 -7.69 2.71
C GLU A 153 26.28 -7.48 4.22
N TRP A 154 25.19 -7.09 4.88
CA TRP A 154 25.15 -6.97 6.34
C TRP A 154 25.39 -8.33 7.01
N LEU A 155 24.73 -9.40 6.53
CA LEU A 155 24.92 -10.75 7.07
C LEU A 155 26.34 -11.26 6.88
N LYS A 156 26.96 -11.07 5.71
CA LYS A 156 28.35 -11.47 5.45
C LYS A 156 29.34 -10.76 6.37
N THR A 157 29.11 -9.47 6.63
CA THR A 157 29.96 -8.66 7.52
C THR A 157 29.86 -9.11 8.99
N LEU A 158 28.70 -9.64 9.39
CA LEU A 158 28.49 -10.19 10.74
C LEU A 158 29.05 -11.61 10.90
N ALA A 159 28.98 -12.43 9.86
CA ALA A 159 29.44 -13.82 9.90
C ALA A 159 30.97 -13.98 9.77
N CYS A 160 31.64 -13.07 9.05
CA CYS A 160 33.09 -13.14 8.81
C CYS A 160 33.87 -12.15 9.68
N THR A 161 34.16 -12.53 10.93
CA THR A 161 35.01 -11.74 11.86
C THR A 161 36.50 -12.10 11.76
N CYS A 162 36.98 -12.56 10.61
CA CYS A 162 38.42 -12.77 10.43
C CYS A 162 39.11 -11.41 10.30
N PRO A 163 40.22 -11.14 11.03
CA PRO A 163 40.97 -9.90 10.88
C PRO A 163 41.75 -9.95 9.56
N SER A 164 41.09 -9.60 8.46
CA SER A 164 41.75 -9.38 7.18
C SER A 164 42.57 -8.11 7.29
N SER A 165 43.89 -8.24 7.18
CA SER A 165 44.87 -7.16 7.11
C SER A 165 44.69 -6.31 5.84
N SER A 166 43.60 -5.56 5.74
CA SER A 166 43.35 -4.63 4.64
C SER A 166 42.62 -3.40 5.18
N PRO A 167 43.20 -2.19 5.02
CA PRO A 167 42.62 -0.99 5.59
C PRO A 167 41.44 -0.55 4.71
N VAL A 168 40.29 -0.31 5.35
CA VAL A 168 39.18 0.49 4.82
C VAL A 168 38.43 -0.11 3.62
N SER A 169 37.60 -1.13 3.87
CA SER A 169 36.29 -1.18 3.20
C SER A 169 35.31 -0.49 4.14
N PHE A 170 34.60 0.54 3.66
CA PHE A 170 33.54 1.19 4.41
C PHE A 170 32.60 0.10 4.96
N ARG A 171 32.58 -0.08 6.29
CA ARG A 171 31.57 -0.89 6.97
C ARG A 171 30.22 -0.21 6.72
N GLU A 172 29.52 -0.56 5.65
CA GLU A 172 28.12 -0.23 5.48
C GLU A 172 27.33 -1.01 6.53
N LYS A 173 27.24 -0.41 7.73
CA LYS A 173 26.38 -0.92 8.79
C LYS A 173 24.93 -0.64 8.39
N PRO A 174 23.98 -1.50 8.78
CA PRO A 174 22.58 -1.19 8.60
C PRO A 174 22.27 0.16 9.26
N LEU A 175 21.51 1.00 8.55
CA LEU A 175 20.99 2.24 9.12
C LEU A 175 19.90 1.84 10.12
N TYR A 176 20.27 1.72 11.39
CA TYR A 176 19.35 1.35 12.48
C TYR A 176 18.18 2.33 12.65
N SER A 177 18.17 3.47 11.97
CA SER A 177 17.04 4.40 11.93
C SER A 177 15.95 4.00 10.91
N VAL A 178 16.22 3.01 10.06
CA VAL A 178 15.35 2.55 8.95
C VAL A 178 14.75 1.16 9.24
N LEU A 179 15.35 0.42 10.19
CA LEU A 179 14.83 -0.82 10.78
C LEU A 179 13.86 -0.49 11.93
#